data_AF-A0A9E4UVB5-F1
#
_entry.id   AF-A0A9E4UVB5-F1
#
_cell.length_a   1.000
_cell.length_b   1.000
_cell.length_c   1.000
_cell.angle_alpha   90.00
_cell.angle_beta   90.00
_cell.angle_gamma   90.00
#
_symmetry.space_group_name_H-M   'P 1'
#
loop_
_entity.id
_entity.type
_entity.pdbx_description
1 polymer ?
#
loop_
_entity_poly.entity_id
_entity_poly.type
_entity_poly.pdbx_seq_one_letter_code
_entity_poly.pdbx_strand_id
1 'polypeptide(L)'
;MTYYSGALDTILFSDEGPPIAQAVVREPVTAPEVAPISMPIDAPRQDTPAPFPTILPVANFGEVLSEGLVQLLLPTGVVADTWYTFQVDTKSHEMTLLFALYNEPLDTIISTATVRNYTEGARLDKAEITLRYPNGPARHIWLDRVDGTIIVNQQYTLPYGPSMFSPELRLALVYSGINLYDESRNKRAELHLDLSGLSDGEALTFQDSAPTAVEDALNEIQELVSQIEDRRPHK
;
A
#
# COMPACT_ATOMS: atom_id res chain seq x y z
N MET A 1 -15.51 40.13 38.75
CA MET A 1 -15.07 41.54 38.76
C MET A 1 -15.13 42.05 40.20
N THR A 2 -14.06 41.85 40.98
CA THR A 2 -13.81 42.59 42.24
C THR A 2 -12.31 42.49 42.55
N TYR A 3 -11.67 43.65 42.62
CA TYR A 3 -10.30 43.90 43.07
C TYR A 3 -10.27 44.15 44.59
N TYR A 4 -9.11 44.00 45.23
CA TYR A 4 -8.54 44.75 46.39
C TYR A 4 -7.33 43.92 46.89
N SER A 5 -6.03 44.25 46.80
CA SER A 5 -5.20 45.45 47.00
C SER A 5 -4.96 45.88 48.47
N GLY A 6 -3.74 45.63 48.97
CA GLY A 6 -2.87 46.67 49.56
C GLY A 6 -2.68 46.73 51.09
N ALA A 7 -1.41 46.79 51.52
CA ALA A 7 -0.76 47.57 52.60
C ALA A 7 0.41 46.75 53.18
N LEU A 8 1.72 47.01 52.97
CA LEU A 8 2.64 48.15 53.18
C LEU A 8 2.89 48.59 54.65
N ASP A 9 4.17 48.41 55.02
CA ASP A 9 5.06 49.14 55.92
C ASP A 9 4.80 49.24 57.44
N THR A 10 5.84 48.99 58.25
CA THR A 10 6.63 50.05 58.94
C THR A 10 7.88 49.45 59.66
N ILE A 11 8.94 50.25 59.64
CA ILE A 11 10.36 50.09 60.01
C ILE A 11 10.59 50.26 61.53
N LEU A 12 11.64 49.65 62.10
CA LEU A 12 12.38 50.18 63.26
C LEU A 12 13.90 49.89 63.14
N PHE A 13 14.70 50.96 63.17
CA PHE A 13 16.17 51.00 63.23
C PHE A 13 16.67 51.15 64.68
N SER A 14 17.86 50.61 64.99
CA SER A 14 18.83 51.03 66.03
C SER A 14 20.15 50.31 65.68
N ASP A 15 21.15 50.94 65.04
CA ASP A 15 22.25 51.81 65.54
C ASP A 15 23.14 51.19 66.64
N GLU A 16 24.37 50.78 66.28
CA GLU A 16 25.60 50.90 67.08
C GLU A 16 26.85 50.56 66.20
N GLY A 17 27.88 51.40 66.30
CA GLY A 17 29.07 51.44 65.44
C GLY A 17 30.16 50.36 65.65
N PRO A 18 31.27 50.41 64.87
CA PRO A 18 32.18 49.28 64.62
C PRO A 18 33.30 49.19 65.68
N PRO A 19 34.06 48.07 65.76
CA PRO A 19 35.44 48.18 65.24
C PRO A 19 36.16 46.87 64.79
N ILE A 20 37.28 47.10 64.09
CA ILE A 20 38.53 46.32 63.87
C ILE A 20 38.57 45.18 62.85
N ALA A 21 39.45 45.39 61.87
CA ALA A 21 39.89 44.49 60.82
C ALA A 21 40.51 43.19 61.34
N GLN A 22 40.15 42.08 60.70
CA GLN A 22 40.95 40.86 60.67
C GLN A 22 41.34 40.57 59.22
N ALA A 23 42.64 40.49 58.99
CA ALA A 23 43.21 40.08 57.71
C ALA A 23 42.88 38.61 57.47
N VAL A 24 41.94 38.33 56.57
CA VAL A 24 41.66 36.98 56.10
C VAL A 24 42.67 36.64 55.01
N VAL A 25 43.55 35.69 55.32
CA VAL A 25 44.44 35.02 54.37
C VAL A 25 43.55 34.36 53.30
N ARG A 26 43.70 34.78 52.04
CA ARG A 26 42.99 34.16 50.91
C ARG A 26 43.65 32.81 50.61
N GLU A 27 42.95 31.71 50.90
CA GLU A 27 43.24 30.43 50.24
C GLU A 27 42.96 30.56 48.73
N PRO A 28 43.77 29.95 47.86
CA PRO A 28 43.50 29.98 46.43
C PRO A 28 42.21 29.21 46.15
N VAL A 29 41.20 29.91 45.62
CA VAL A 29 39.98 29.31 45.10
C VAL A 29 40.36 28.44 43.91
N THR A 30 40.32 27.13 44.09
CA THR A 30 40.36 26.15 43.00
C THR A 30 39.13 26.41 42.12
N ALA A 31 39.36 26.74 40.85
CA ALA A 31 38.27 26.87 39.88
C ALA A 31 37.51 25.53 39.78
N PRO A 32 36.17 25.53 39.62
CA PRO A 32 35.43 24.29 39.47
C PRO A 32 35.85 23.60 38.17
N GLU A 33 36.32 22.36 38.28
CA GLU A 33 36.53 21.48 37.14
C GLU A 33 35.16 21.20 36.52
N VAL A 34 34.90 21.81 35.36
CA VAL A 34 33.70 21.55 34.56
C VAL A 34 33.81 20.10 34.08
N ALA A 35 33.04 19.21 34.70
CA ALA A 35 32.89 17.85 34.19
C ALA A 35 32.42 17.95 32.72
N PRO A 36 33.05 17.23 31.77
CA PRO A 36 32.60 17.24 30.40
C PRO A 36 31.15 16.75 30.37
N ILE A 37 30.26 17.59 29.86
CA ILE A 37 28.89 17.20 29.55
C ILE A 37 29.00 16.09 28.51
N SER A 38 28.72 14.85 28.92
CA SER A 38 28.54 13.74 27.98
C SER A 38 27.30 14.05 27.14
N MET A 39 27.52 14.66 25.98
CA MET A 39 26.50 14.66 24.94
C MET A 39 26.25 13.19 24.59
N PRO A 40 24.99 12.72 24.54
CA PRO A 40 24.73 11.42 23.95
C PRO A 40 25.25 11.49 22.52
N ILE A 41 26.30 10.72 22.23
CA ILE A 41 26.68 10.42 20.87
C ILE A 41 25.47 9.67 20.33
N ASP A 42 24.70 10.32 19.45
CA ASP A 42 23.73 9.62 18.62
C ASP A 42 24.50 8.47 17.99
N ALA A 43 24.20 7.25 18.42
CA ALA A 43 24.71 6.07 17.77
C ALA A 43 24.40 6.25 16.28
N PRO A 44 25.33 5.96 15.35
CA PRO A 44 24.99 5.96 13.95
C PRO A 44 23.73 5.12 13.80
N ARG A 45 22.64 5.74 13.33
CA ARG A 45 21.43 5.00 12.98
C ARG A 45 21.95 3.87 12.10
N GLN A 46 21.81 2.65 12.59
CA GLN A 46 21.90 1.51 11.70
C GLN A 46 20.81 1.78 10.68
N ASP A 47 21.22 2.19 9.48
CA ASP A 47 20.39 2.19 8.30
C ASP A 47 20.02 0.73 8.11
N THR A 48 19.00 0.29 8.85
CA THR A 48 18.32 -0.95 8.57
C THR A 48 17.85 -0.76 7.14
N PRO A 49 18.31 -1.61 6.20
CA PRO A 49 17.87 -1.49 4.82
C PRO A 49 16.36 -1.35 4.83
N ALA A 50 15.84 -0.34 4.11
CA ALA A 50 14.40 -0.19 3.98
C ALA A 50 13.81 -1.57 3.62
N PRO A 51 12.72 -1.99 4.27
CA PRO A 51 12.20 -3.33 4.10
C PRO A 51 11.96 -3.56 2.60
N PHE A 52 12.68 -4.52 2.02
CA PHE A 52 12.57 -4.84 0.60
C PHE A 52 11.68 -6.06 0.45
N PRO A 53 10.69 -6.05 -0.46
CA PRO A 53 9.82 -7.21 -0.63
C PRO A 53 10.60 -8.46 -1.02
N THR A 54 10.24 -9.59 -0.42
CA THR A 54 10.86 -10.89 -0.75
C THR A 54 10.45 -11.37 -2.15
N ILE A 55 9.25 -10.96 -2.60
CA ILE A 55 8.69 -11.28 -3.91
C ILE A 55 8.34 -9.98 -4.61
N LEU A 56 8.78 -9.79 -5.86
CA LEU A 56 8.41 -8.65 -6.68
C LEU A 56 7.30 -9.03 -7.67
N PRO A 57 6.38 -8.11 -8.01
CA PRO A 57 5.43 -8.35 -9.07
C PRO A 57 6.15 -8.51 -10.41
N VAL A 58 5.64 -9.39 -11.27
CA VAL A 58 6.29 -9.67 -12.55
C VAL A 58 5.96 -8.56 -13.56
N ALA A 59 6.96 -7.74 -13.87
CA ALA A 59 6.87 -6.59 -14.76
C ALA A 59 7.08 -7.01 -16.23
N ASN A 60 6.00 -7.39 -16.94
CA ASN A 60 6.08 -7.98 -18.30
C ASN A 60 5.68 -7.03 -19.45
N PHE A 61 5.51 -5.73 -19.20
CA PHE A 61 4.94 -4.79 -20.17
C PHE A 61 5.97 -3.96 -20.95
N GLY A 62 7.24 -4.36 -20.89
CA GLY A 62 8.34 -3.68 -21.60
C GLY A 62 9.47 -3.26 -20.67
N GLU A 63 10.17 -2.20 -21.05
CA GLU A 63 11.31 -1.67 -20.28
C GLU A 63 10.82 -0.99 -19.00
N VAL A 64 11.47 -1.26 -17.87
CA VAL A 64 11.17 -0.62 -16.59
C VAL A 64 11.81 0.77 -16.54
N LEU A 65 10.98 1.80 -16.41
CA LEU A 65 11.43 3.20 -16.31
C LEU A 65 11.74 3.60 -14.87
N SER A 66 10.90 3.16 -13.93
CA SER A 66 11.00 3.50 -12.51
C SER A 66 10.25 2.48 -11.69
N GLU A 67 10.80 2.12 -10.54
CA GLU A 67 10.14 1.23 -9.58
C GLU A 67 10.63 1.52 -8.16
N GLY A 68 9.84 1.08 -7.18
CA GLY A 68 10.22 1.19 -5.78
C GLY A 68 9.08 0.90 -4.81
N LEU A 69 9.42 0.93 -3.53
CA LEU A 69 8.45 0.76 -2.45
C LEU A 69 7.94 2.13 -1.99
N VAL A 70 6.62 2.25 -1.89
CA VAL A 70 5.92 3.40 -1.31
C VAL A 70 4.85 2.91 -0.35
N GLN A 71 4.52 3.72 0.64
CA GLN A 71 3.33 3.50 1.46
C GLN A 71 2.15 4.19 0.78
N LEU A 72 1.01 3.51 0.66
CA LEU A 72 -0.23 4.10 0.17
C LEU A 72 -1.27 4.14 1.27
N LEU A 73 -2.02 5.25 1.37
CA LEU A 73 -3.24 5.31 2.15
C LEU A 73 -4.38 4.74 1.29
N LEU A 74 -4.86 3.55 1.66
CA LEU A 74 -5.95 2.87 0.97
C LEU A 74 -7.29 3.57 1.22
N PRO A 75 -8.32 3.38 0.37
CA PRO A 75 -9.66 3.93 0.56
C PRO A 75 -10.31 3.56 1.91
N THR A 76 -9.88 2.44 2.50
CA THR A 76 -10.31 1.98 3.84
C THR A 76 -9.70 2.77 4.99
N GLY A 77 -8.76 3.68 4.73
CA GLY A 77 -8.00 4.44 5.73
C GLY A 77 -6.78 3.69 6.29
N VAL A 78 -6.48 2.49 5.80
CA VAL A 78 -5.30 1.70 6.19
C VAL A 78 -4.11 2.08 5.33
N VAL A 79 -2.93 2.16 5.94
CA VAL A 79 -1.66 2.35 5.21
C VAL A 79 -1.10 0.99 4.84
N ALA A 80 -0.69 0.82 3.57
CA ALA A 80 -0.12 -0.43 3.08
C ALA A 80 1.18 -0.18 2.30
N ASP A 81 2.17 -1.04 2.53
CA ASP A 81 3.40 -1.08 1.74
C ASP A 81 3.11 -1.61 0.34
N THR A 82 3.54 -0.86 -0.66
CA THR A 82 3.19 -1.06 -2.07
C THR A 82 4.42 -0.94 -2.96
N TRP A 83 4.70 -1.96 -3.76
CA TRP A 83 5.71 -1.86 -4.81
C TRP A 83 5.07 -1.34 -6.09
N TYR A 84 5.63 -0.30 -6.70
CA TYR A 84 5.20 0.20 -8.00
C TYR A 84 6.28 -0.05 -9.06
N THR A 85 5.85 -0.21 -10.31
CA THR A 85 6.71 -0.32 -11.49
C THR A 85 6.04 0.42 -12.66
N PHE A 86 6.71 1.44 -13.19
CA PHE A 86 6.39 2.06 -14.46
C PHE A 86 7.14 1.36 -15.58
N GLN A 87 6.42 0.93 -16.61
CA GLN A 87 6.98 0.28 -17.79
C GLN A 87 6.58 1.02 -19.06
N VAL A 88 7.40 0.90 -20.10
CA VAL A 88 7.07 1.36 -21.45
C VAL A 88 7.29 0.24 -22.46
N ASP A 89 6.31 0.02 -23.33
CA ASP A 89 6.52 -0.78 -24.53
C ASP A 89 7.35 0.04 -25.52
N THR A 90 8.56 -0.42 -25.84
CA THR A 90 9.50 0.33 -26.69
C THR A 90 9.10 0.39 -28.16
N LYS A 91 8.08 -0.37 -28.58
CA LYS A 91 7.51 -0.35 -29.93
C LYS A 91 6.29 0.56 -30.01
N SER A 92 5.31 0.37 -29.12
CA SER A 92 4.07 1.17 -29.13
C SER A 92 4.21 2.49 -28.39
N HIS A 93 5.23 2.64 -27.54
CA HIS A 93 5.42 3.74 -26.58
C HIS A 93 4.29 3.85 -25.54
N GLU A 94 3.48 2.80 -25.38
CA GLU A 94 2.44 2.76 -24.37
C GLU A 94 3.08 2.57 -22.98
N MET A 95 2.69 3.42 -22.04
CA MET A 95 3.12 3.28 -20.64
C MET A 95 2.16 2.40 -19.86
N THR A 96 2.70 1.59 -18.96
CA THR A 96 1.95 0.77 -18.02
C THR A 96 2.44 1.06 -16.61
N LEU A 97 1.51 1.33 -15.69
CA LEU A 97 1.77 1.34 -14.26
C LEU A 97 1.25 0.04 -13.65
N LEU A 98 2.14 -0.72 -13.04
CA LEU A 98 1.83 -1.88 -12.22
C LEU A 98 2.15 -1.54 -10.76
N PHE A 99 1.22 -1.79 -9.84
CA PHE A 99 1.53 -1.71 -8.41
C PHE A 99 0.95 -2.88 -7.63
N ALA A 100 1.66 -3.31 -6.59
CA ALA A 100 1.39 -4.51 -5.82
C ALA A 100 1.35 -4.20 -4.33
N LEU A 101 0.21 -4.50 -3.69
CA LEU A 101 0.00 -4.42 -2.26
C LEU A 101 0.53 -5.69 -1.58
N TYR A 102 1.22 -5.52 -0.46
CA TYR A 102 1.78 -6.62 0.33
C TYR A 102 1.01 -6.83 1.64
N ASN A 103 1.06 -8.06 2.14
CA ASN A 103 0.83 -8.32 3.55
C ASN A 103 2.12 -8.07 4.34
N GLU A 104 2.01 -7.97 5.67
CA GLU A 104 3.17 -8.06 6.56
C GLU A 104 3.41 -9.51 7.01
N PRO A 105 4.67 -9.99 7.03
CA PRO A 105 5.85 -9.35 6.44
C PRO A 105 5.75 -9.33 4.89
N LEU A 106 6.51 -8.47 4.20
CA LEU A 106 6.47 -8.20 2.74
C LEU A 106 6.86 -9.40 1.84
N ASP A 107 6.33 -10.58 2.11
CA ASP A 107 6.60 -11.84 1.44
C ASP A 107 5.44 -12.31 0.56
N THR A 108 4.27 -11.68 0.70
CA THR A 108 3.04 -12.10 0.01
C THR A 108 2.35 -10.92 -0.64
N ILE A 109 2.16 -11.00 -1.96
CA ILE A 109 1.35 -10.02 -2.72
C ILE A 109 -0.12 -10.39 -2.56
N ILE A 110 -0.89 -9.49 -1.95
CA ILE A 110 -2.35 -9.67 -1.73
C ILE A 110 -3.17 -9.15 -2.89
N SER A 111 -2.68 -8.12 -3.57
CA SER A 111 -3.36 -7.53 -4.72
C SER A 111 -2.38 -6.84 -5.65
N THR A 112 -2.68 -6.83 -6.94
CA THR A 112 -2.01 -6.01 -7.94
C THR A 112 -3.01 -5.21 -8.73
N ALA A 113 -2.65 -4.00 -9.12
CA ALA A 113 -3.39 -3.20 -10.08
C ALA A 113 -2.48 -2.85 -11.26
N THR A 114 -3.02 -3.00 -12.47
CA THR A 114 -2.36 -2.72 -13.74
C THR A 114 -3.16 -1.68 -14.49
N VAL A 115 -2.52 -0.56 -14.80
CA VAL A 115 -3.08 0.55 -15.56
C VAL A 115 -2.30 0.67 -16.86
N ARG A 116 -2.91 0.23 -17.95
CA ARG A 116 -2.32 0.34 -19.30
C ARG A 116 -2.69 1.67 -19.95
N ASN A 117 -1.90 2.08 -20.94
CA ASN A 117 -2.03 3.38 -21.61
C ASN A 117 -2.04 4.53 -20.59
N TYR A 118 -1.24 4.36 -19.55
CA TYR A 118 -1.10 5.31 -18.47
C TYR A 118 -0.51 6.61 -18.98
N THR A 119 -1.01 7.73 -18.49
CA THR A 119 -0.43 9.06 -18.68
C THR A 119 -0.52 9.80 -17.36
N GLU A 120 0.59 10.38 -16.92
CA GLU A 120 0.68 11.06 -15.62
C GLU A 120 -0.34 12.18 -15.49
N GLY A 121 -1.06 12.19 -14.37
CA GLY A 121 -2.14 13.15 -14.09
C GLY A 121 -3.38 13.03 -15.00
N ALA A 122 -3.39 12.12 -15.96
CA ALA A 122 -4.56 11.87 -16.80
C ALA A 122 -5.55 10.95 -16.09
N ARG A 123 -6.83 11.11 -16.44
CA ARG A 123 -7.91 10.31 -15.89
C ARG A 123 -7.81 8.85 -16.36
N LEU A 124 -7.88 7.88 -15.45
CA LEU A 124 -7.79 6.45 -15.79
C LEU A 124 -9.05 5.92 -16.46
N ASP A 125 -9.01 5.51 -17.72
CA ASP A 125 -10.19 4.93 -18.40
C ASP A 125 -10.37 3.42 -18.16
N LYS A 126 -9.27 2.70 -17.91
CA LYS A 126 -9.28 1.26 -17.68
C LYS A 126 -8.31 0.87 -16.59
N ALA A 127 -8.65 -0.17 -15.84
CA ALA A 127 -7.76 -0.80 -14.87
C ALA A 127 -8.02 -2.30 -14.79
N GLU A 128 -6.97 -3.07 -14.57
CA GLU A 128 -7.04 -4.49 -14.25
C GLU A 128 -6.56 -4.69 -12.82
N ILE A 129 -7.37 -5.31 -11.97
CA ILE A 129 -7.04 -5.65 -10.59
C ILE A 129 -6.98 -7.16 -10.47
N THR A 130 -5.93 -7.67 -9.82
CA THR A 130 -5.88 -9.05 -9.35
C THR A 130 -5.90 -9.07 -7.83
N LEU A 131 -6.81 -9.84 -7.23
CA LEU A 131 -6.81 -10.18 -5.82
C LEU A 131 -6.30 -11.61 -5.66
N ARG A 132 -5.34 -11.83 -4.76
CA ARG A 132 -4.75 -13.14 -4.49
C ARG A 132 -5.15 -13.61 -3.11
N TYR A 133 -5.86 -14.74 -3.04
CA TYR A 133 -6.27 -15.31 -1.77
C TYR A 133 -5.17 -16.25 -1.23
N PRO A 134 -4.97 -16.33 0.10
CA PRO A 134 -3.92 -17.16 0.69
C PRO A 134 -3.98 -18.64 0.32
N ASN A 135 -5.17 -19.14 -0.02
CA ASN A 135 -5.41 -20.53 -0.40
C ASN A 135 -5.18 -20.84 -1.89
N GLY A 136 -4.69 -19.88 -2.69
CA GLY A 136 -4.34 -20.08 -4.10
C GLY A 136 -5.27 -19.43 -5.15
N PRO A 137 -6.61 -19.34 -4.95
CA PRO A 137 -7.50 -18.67 -5.89
C PRO A 137 -7.08 -17.24 -6.19
N ALA A 138 -7.35 -16.82 -7.42
CA ALA A 138 -7.16 -15.44 -7.86
C ALA A 138 -8.45 -14.89 -8.45
N ARG A 139 -8.73 -13.62 -8.14
CA ARG A 139 -9.81 -12.86 -8.78
C ARG A 139 -9.22 -11.79 -9.66
N HIS A 140 -9.50 -11.86 -10.95
CA HIS A 140 -9.18 -10.83 -11.92
C HIS A 140 -10.41 -9.96 -12.14
N ILE A 141 -10.23 -8.64 -12.12
CA ILE A 141 -11.29 -7.65 -12.28
C ILE A 141 -10.82 -6.68 -13.35
N TRP A 142 -11.60 -6.51 -14.41
CA TRP A 142 -11.37 -5.51 -15.44
C TRP A 142 -12.46 -4.45 -15.35
N LEU A 143 -12.02 -3.19 -15.32
CA LEU A 143 -12.86 -2.00 -15.29
C LEU A 143 -12.68 -1.25 -16.59
N ASP A 144 -13.78 -0.89 -17.25
CA ASP A 144 -13.78 -0.09 -18.48
C ASP A 144 -14.79 1.05 -18.38
N ARG A 145 -14.29 2.29 -18.24
CA ARG A 145 -15.15 3.48 -18.16
C ARG A 145 -15.88 3.74 -19.48
N VAL A 146 -15.24 3.49 -20.62
CA VAL A 146 -15.79 3.85 -21.93
C VAL A 146 -17.08 3.07 -22.19
N ASP A 147 -17.04 1.77 -21.88
CA ASP A 147 -18.20 0.88 -22.02
C ASP A 147 -19.07 0.87 -20.74
N GLY A 148 -18.57 1.42 -19.63
CA GLY A 148 -19.22 1.38 -18.32
C GLY A 148 -19.37 -0.05 -17.80
N THR A 149 -18.38 -0.91 -18.09
CA THR A 149 -18.45 -2.35 -17.80
C THR A 149 -17.44 -2.79 -16.75
N ILE A 150 -17.85 -3.79 -15.99
CA ILE A 150 -17.00 -4.53 -15.08
C ILE A 150 -17.04 -6.01 -15.47
N ILE A 151 -15.87 -6.62 -15.56
CA ILE A 151 -15.72 -8.07 -15.77
C ILE A 151 -14.96 -8.62 -14.58
N VAL A 152 -15.48 -9.68 -13.97
CA VAL A 152 -14.83 -10.39 -12.87
C VAL A 152 -14.62 -11.84 -13.26
N ASN A 153 -13.39 -12.31 -13.21
CA ASN A 153 -13.07 -13.72 -13.38
C ASN A 153 -12.42 -14.26 -12.10
N GLN A 154 -13.08 -15.23 -11.48
CA GLN A 154 -12.56 -15.95 -10.33
C GLN A 154 -12.07 -17.31 -10.81
N GLN A 155 -10.80 -17.61 -10.58
CA GLN A 155 -10.22 -18.91 -10.90
C GLN A 155 -9.89 -19.67 -9.61
N TYR A 156 -10.17 -20.97 -9.63
CA TYR A 156 -9.82 -21.91 -8.60
C TYR A 156 -8.87 -22.94 -9.19
N THR A 157 -7.67 -23.05 -8.62
CA THR A 157 -6.75 -24.13 -8.97
C THR A 157 -7.30 -25.42 -8.39
N LEU A 158 -7.40 -26.45 -9.22
CA LEU A 158 -7.77 -27.78 -8.76
C LEU A 158 -6.55 -28.50 -8.18
N PRO A 159 -6.71 -29.30 -7.12
CA PRO A 159 -5.60 -30.06 -6.56
C PRO A 159 -5.09 -31.10 -7.57
N TYR A 160 -3.78 -31.06 -7.86
CA TYR A 160 -3.11 -32.12 -8.62
C TYR A 160 -3.01 -33.39 -7.76
N GLY A 161 -3.50 -34.53 -8.27
CA GLY A 161 -3.45 -35.79 -7.54
C GLY A 161 -4.07 -36.99 -8.27
N PRO A 162 -4.01 -38.20 -7.68
CA PRO A 162 -4.66 -39.38 -8.23
C PRO A 162 -6.17 -39.17 -8.31
N SER A 163 -6.75 -39.43 -9.48
CA SER A 163 -8.20 -39.33 -9.71
C SER A 163 -8.91 -40.62 -9.29
N MET A 164 -10.10 -40.48 -8.67
CA MET A 164 -11.02 -41.60 -8.41
C MET A 164 -11.79 -42.04 -9.66
N PHE A 165 -11.79 -41.23 -10.73
CA PHE A 165 -12.45 -41.50 -12.00
C PHE A 165 -11.47 -41.98 -13.07
N SER A 166 -11.94 -42.87 -13.96
CA SER A 166 -11.16 -43.33 -15.12
C SER A 166 -10.89 -42.17 -16.10
N PRO A 167 -9.84 -42.24 -16.94
CA PRO A 167 -9.60 -41.23 -17.98
C PRO A 167 -10.80 -40.96 -18.89
N GLU A 168 -11.52 -42.00 -19.29
CA GLU A 168 -12.69 -41.91 -20.19
C GLU A 168 -13.85 -41.18 -19.51
N LEU A 169 -14.15 -41.53 -18.26
CA LEU A 169 -15.20 -40.86 -17.48
C LEU A 169 -14.81 -39.40 -17.20
N ARG A 170 -13.53 -39.15 -16.95
CA ARG A 170 -13.06 -37.78 -16.76
C ARG A 170 -13.32 -36.93 -17.99
N LEU A 171 -12.92 -37.40 -19.17
CA LEU A 171 -13.18 -36.70 -20.43
C LEU A 171 -14.66 -36.40 -20.65
N ALA A 172 -15.56 -37.31 -20.23
CA ALA A 172 -17.00 -37.10 -20.31
C ALA A 172 -17.52 -36.04 -19.30
N LEU A 173 -16.81 -35.83 -18.18
CA LEU A 173 -17.17 -34.91 -17.10
C LEU A 173 -16.49 -33.53 -17.18
N VAL A 174 -15.48 -33.38 -18.06
CA VAL A 174 -14.67 -32.15 -18.29
C VAL A 174 -15.50 -30.92 -18.70
N TYR A 175 -16.79 -31.07 -19.01
CA TYR A 175 -17.56 -29.96 -19.55
C TYR A 175 -18.99 -29.88 -19.03
N SER A 176 -19.17 -29.12 -17.95
CA SER A 176 -20.48 -28.63 -17.51
C SER A 176 -20.42 -27.11 -17.36
N GLY A 177 -20.55 -26.40 -18.48
CA GLY A 177 -20.66 -24.94 -18.50
C GLY A 177 -22.10 -24.49 -18.29
N ILE A 178 -22.34 -23.62 -17.31
CA ILE A 178 -23.64 -22.97 -17.10
C ILE A 178 -23.51 -21.51 -17.52
N ASN A 179 -24.26 -21.11 -18.53
CA ASN A 179 -24.38 -19.72 -18.95
C ASN A 179 -25.66 -19.12 -18.36
N LEU A 180 -25.53 -18.01 -17.66
CA LEU A 180 -26.65 -17.22 -17.16
C LEU A 180 -26.80 -15.98 -18.05
N TYR A 181 -28.01 -15.76 -18.55
CA TYR A 181 -28.35 -14.64 -19.41
C TYR A 181 -29.35 -13.72 -18.70
N ASP A 182 -29.32 -12.42 -19.01
CA ASP A 182 -30.38 -11.50 -18.60
C ASP A 182 -31.65 -11.64 -19.47
N GLU A 183 -32.67 -10.86 -19.15
CA GLU A 183 -33.94 -10.82 -19.89
C GLU A 183 -33.77 -10.43 -21.36
N SER A 184 -32.70 -9.70 -21.69
CA SER A 184 -32.33 -9.30 -23.05
C SER A 184 -31.45 -10.33 -23.77
N ARG A 185 -31.22 -11.50 -23.15
CA ARG A 185 -30.33 -12.59 -23.63
C ARG A 185 -28.85 -12.21 -23.73
N ASN A 186 -28.41 -11.18 -23.02
CA ASN A 186 -26.99 -10.92 -22.87
C ASN A 186 -26.42 -11.82 -21.78
N LYS A 187 -25.26 -12.44 -22.03
CA LYS A 187 -24.60 -13.31 -21.07
C LYS A 187 -24.08 -12.47 -19.89
N ARG A 188 -24.51 -12.81 -18.68
CA ARG A 188 -24.15 -12.13 -17.42
C ARG A 188 -23.16 -12.91 -16.60
N ALA A 189 -23.25 -14.23 -16.65
CA ALA A 189 -22.28 -15.08 -15.98
C ALA A 189 -22.01 -16.37 -16.76
N GLU A 190 -20.83 -16.90 -16.55
CA GLU A 190 -20.41 -18.23 -16.96
C GLU A 190 -19.81 -18.94 -15.77
N LEU A 191 -20.35 -20.10 -15.46
CA LEU A 191 -19.75 -21.03 -14.51
C LEU A 191 -19.17 -22.20 -15.29
N HIS A 192 -17.86 -22.41 -15.15
CA HIS A 192 -17.16 -23.57 -15.67
C HIS A 192 -16.74 -24.45 -14.49
N LEU A 193 -17.41 -25.59 -14.35
CA LEU A 193 -17.07 -26.60 -13.35
C LEU A 193 -16.39 -27.78 -14.04
N ASP A 194 -15.26 -28.20 -13.47
CA ASP A 194 -14.59 -29.43 -13.86
C ASP A 194 -14.83 -30.48 -12.79
N LEU A 195 -15.88 -31.27 -13.02
CA LEU A 195 -16.27 -32.34 -12.12
C LEU A 195 -15.30 -33.53 -12.16
N SER A 196 -14.35 -33.53 -13.11
CA SER A 196 -13.47 -34.65 -13.39
C SER A 196 -12.09 -34.55 -12.75
N GLY A 197 -11.67 -33.32 -12.39
CA GLY A 197 -10.30 -33.03 -11.95
C GLY A 197 -9.25 -33.28 -13.05
N LEU A 198 -9.62 -33.11 -14.32
CA LEU A 198 -8.74 -33.26 -15.48
C LEU A 198 -8.23 -31.91 -16.00
N SER A 199 -8.95 -30.83 -15.72
CA SER A 199 -8.53 -29.47 -16.01
C SER A 199 -7.55 -28.95 -14.94
N ASP A 200 -6.81 -27.92 -15.31
CA ASP A 200 -5.92 -27.20 -14.39
C ASP A 200 -6.68 -26.23 -13.46
N GLY A 201 -8.00 -26.05 -13.65
CA GLY A 201 -8.79 -25.14 -12.81
C GLY A 201 -10.25 -24.96 -13.20
N GLU A 202 -11.03 -24.46 -12.25
CA GLU A 202 -12.42 -24.02 -12.43
C GLU A 202 -12.51 -22.51 -12.51
N ALA A 203 -13.50 -21.99 -13.23
CA ALA A 203 -13.64 -20.54 -13.41
C ALA A 203 -15.10 -20.08 -13.31
N LEU A 204 -15.28 -18.92 -12.71
CA LEU A 204 -16.54 -18.18 -12.67
C LEU A 204 -16.30 -16.78 -13.22
N THR A 205 -16.96 -16.47 -14.33
CA THR A 205 -16.88 -15.17 -14.99
C THR A 205 -18.20 -14.43 -14.85
N PHE A 206 -18.15 -13.19 -14.38
CA PHE A 206 -19.27 -12.25 -14.36
C PHE A 206 -18.98 -11.07 -15.26
N GLN A 207 -20.01 -10.59 -15.94
CA GLN A 207 -19.95 -9.36 -16.72
C GLN A 207 -21.20 -8.53 -16.44
N ASP A 208 -20.99 -7.26 -16.06
CA ASP A 208 -22.07 -6.33 -15.83
C ASP A 208 -21.77 -4.94 -16.42
N SER A 209 -22.84 -4.21 -16.72
CA SER A 209 -22.79 -2.79 -17.08
C SER A 209 -23.22 -1.99 -15.86
N ALA A 210 -22.25 -1.34 -15.23
CA ALA A 210 -22.44 -0.57 -14.01
C ALA A 210 -21.61 0.73 -14.09
N PRO A 211 -21.97 1.69 -14.95
CA PRO A 211 -21.12 2.85 -15.25
C PRO A 211 -20.70 3.65 -14.02
N THR A 212 -21.63 3.90 -13.08
CA THR A 212 -21.35 4.63 -11.84
C THR A 212 -20.37 3.88 -10.94
N ALA A 213 -20.56 2.58 -10.74
CA ALA A 213 -19.66 1.78 -9.91
C ALA A 213 -18.26 1.68 -10.52
N VAL A 214 -18.17 1.58 -11.85
CA VAL A 214 -16.90 1.60 -12.59
C VAL A 214 -16.20 2.94 -12.45
N GLU A 215 -16.96 4.05 -12.55
CA GLU A 215 -16.43 5.40 -12.34
C GLU A 215 -15.85 5.57 -10.93
N ASP A 216 -16.61 5.20 -9.90
CA ASP A 216 -16.18 5.29 -8.50
C ASP A 216 -14.92 4.43 -8.24
N ALA A 217 -14.91 3.18 -8.71
CA ALA A 217 -13.76 2.29 -8.56
C ALA A 217 -12.50 2.83 -9.27
N LEU A 218 -12.64 3.38 -10.47
CA LEU A 218 -11.50 3.98 -11.18
C LEU A 218 -11.02 5.27 -10.52
N ASN A 219 -11.90 6.04 -9.86
CA ASN A 219 -11.51 7.22 -9.10
C ASN A 219 -10.71 6.84 -7.84
N GLU A 220 -11.10 5.79 -7.12
CA GLU A 220 -10.31 5.28 -5.99
C GLU A 220 -8.92 4.79 -6.45
N ILE A 221 -8.84 4.09 -7.59
CA ILE A 221 -7.55 3.67 -8.16
C ILE A 221 -6.73 4.88 -8.59
N GLN A 222 -7.36 5.91 -9.18
CA GLN A 222 -6.69 7.16 -9.55
C GLN A 222 -6.05 7.83 -8.34
N GLU A 223 -6.72 7.90 -7.19
CA GLU A 223 -6.14 8.45 -5.97
C GLU A 223 -4.91 7.68 -5.50
N LEU A 224 -4.91 6.35 -5.62
CA LEU A 224 -3.73 5.53 -5.33
C LEU A 224 -2.59 5.80 -6.32
N VAL A 225 -2.91 5.94 -7.60
CA VAL A 225 -1.92 6.30 -8.63
C VAL A 225 -1.31 7.66 -8.37
N SER A 226 -2.11 8.67 -8.01
CA SER A 226 -1.59 10.00 -7.68
C SER A 226 -0.70 9.99 -6.43
N GLN A 227 -1.03 9.18 -5.43
CA GLN A 227 -0.11 8.97 -4.29
C GLN A 227 1.23 8.35 -4.72
N ILE A 228 1.26 7.45 -5.71
CA ILE A 228 2.49 6.89 -6.27
C ILE A 228 3.26 7.98 -7.04
N GLU A 229 2.58 8.76 -7.87
CA GLU A 229 3.16 9.88 -8.64
C GLU A 229 3.84 10.92 -7.73
N ASP A 230 3.21 11.25 -6.59
CA ASP A 230 3.71 12.23 -5.61
C ASP A 230 4.88 11.71 -4.77
N ARG A 231 4.89 10.40 -4.47
CA ARG A 231 5.84 9.78 -3.55
C ARG A 231 7.03 9.12 -4.26
N ARG A 232 6.95 8.90 -5.56
CA ARG A 232 8.08 8.35 -6.32
C ARG A 232 9.25 9.35 -6.33
N PRO A 233 10.51 8.88 -6.25
CA PRO A 233 11.65 9.78 -6.34
C PRO A 233 11.69 10.38 -7.75
N HIS A 234 11.46 11.68 -7.87
CA HIS A 234 11.72 12.39 -9.13
C HIS A 234 13.23 12.35 -9.38
N LYS A 235 13.64 11.72 -10.48
CA LYS A 235 15.02 11.76 -10.98
C LYS A 235 15.19 12.91 -11.96
#